data_AF-A0AA97A810-F1
#
_entry.id   AF-A0AA97A810-F1
#
_cell.length_a   1.000
_cell.length_b   1.000
_cell.length_c   1.000
_cell.angle_alpha   90.00
_cell.angle_beta   90.00
_cell.angle_gamma   90.00
#
_symmetry.space_group_name_H-M   'P 1'
#
loop_
_entity.id
_entity.type
_entity.pdbx_description
1 polymer ?
#
loop_
_entity_poly.entity_id
_entity_poly.type
_entity_poly.pdbx_seq_one_letter_code
_entity_poly.pdbx_strand_id
1 'polypeptide(L)'
;MSEQYISKDSEMVDLLRKLDISRPVAKTLACLSDGKELTSHSIEMSSGLRQPEVSIAMRYLKNNNWIEIREEKRDNGKGRPVKFYKLTVPMDKIIEKIEENILEERKMILRNIEELKKIS
;
A
#
# COMPACT_ATOMS: atom_id res chain seq x y z
N MET A 1 -3.56 -29.06 -15.51
CA MET A 1 -4.58 -28.03 -15.21
C MET A 1 -4.54 -27.78 -13.72
N SER A 2 -3.72 -26.83 -13.28
CA SER A 2 -3.65 -26.43 -11.87
C SER A 2 -4.29 -25.06 -11.77
N GLU A 3 -5.57 -25.02 -11.39
CA GLU A 3 -6.11 -23.86 -10.70
C GLU A 3 -5.25 -23.70 -9.44
N GLN A 4 -4.22 -22.86 -9.54
CA GLN A 4 -3.43 -22.43 -8.42
C GLN A 4 -4.39 -21.77 -7.44
N TYR A 5 -4.42 -22.25 -6.20
CA TYR A 5 -5.07 -21.56 -5.09
C TYR A 5 -4.40 -20.19 -4.94
N ILE A 6 -4.97 -19.17 -5.58
CA ILE A 6 -4.54 -17.78 -5.41
C ILE A 6 -4.97 -17.38 -4.00
N SER A 7 -4.00 -17.12 -3.12
CA SER A 7 -4.30 -16.54 -1.81
C SER A 7 -4.99 -15.19 -2.00
N LYS A 8 -5.97 -14.88 -1.15
CA LYS A 8 -6.68 -13.58 -1.12
C LYS A 8 -5.69 -12.40 -1.18
N ASP A 9 -4.54 -12.51 -0.54
CA ASP A 9 -3.49 -11.50 -0.55
C ASP A 9 -2.87 -11.31 -1.93
N SER A 10 -2.66 -12.40 -2.67
CA SER A 10 -2.11 -12.35 -4.03
C SER A 10 -3.09 -11.72 -5.00
N GLU A 11 -4.38 -12.07 -4.89
CA GLU A 11 -5.44 -11.45 -5.70
C GLU A 11 -5.54 -9.95 -5.43
N MET A 12 -5.49 -9.55 -4.15
CA MET A 12 -5.48 -8.14 -3.76
C MET A 12 -4.27 -7.40 -4.36
N VAL A 13 -3.08 -7.99 -4.29
CA VAL A 13 -1.87 -7.39 -4.89
C VAL A 13 -2.04 -7.20 -6.40
N ASP A 14 -2.57 -8.21 -7.10
CA ASP A 14 -2.74 -8.15 -8.55
C ASP A 14 -3.78 -7.09 -8.95
N LEU A 15 -4.88 -6.98 -8.22
CA LEU A 15 -5.90 -5.94 -8.44
C LEU A 15 -5.35 -4.54 -8.17
N LEU A 16 -4.65 -4.33 -7.04
CA LEU A 16 -4.03 -3.04 -6.72
C LEU A 16 -3.02 -2.64 -7.81
N ARG A 17 -2.25 -3.59 -8.34
CA ARG A 17 -1.31 -3.32 -9.43
C ARG A 17 -1.99 -2.95 -10.75
N LYS A 18 -3.17 -3.50 -11.04
CA LYS A 18 -3.99 -3.10 -12.21
C LYS A 18 -4.56 -1.68 -12.06
N LEU A 19 -4.62 -1.16 -10.83
CA LEU A 19 -4.99 0.22 -10.52
C LEU A 19 -3.77 1.15 -10.44
N ASP A 20 -2.64 0.77 -11.04
CA ASP A 20 -1.36 1.50 -11.03
C ASP A 20 -0.75 1.75 -9.64
N ILE A 21 -1.20 1.02 -8.61
CA ILE A 21 -0.53 1.04 -7.31
C ILE A 21 0.78 0.26 -7.41
N SER A 22 1.87 0.93 -7.01
CA SER A 22 3.21 0.34 -7.08
C SER A 22 3.30 -1.00 -6.32
N ARG A 23 4.10 -1.94 -6.85
CA ARG A 23 4.29 -3.27 -6.26
C ARG A 23 4.63 -3.24 -4.76
N PRO A 24 5.55 -2.39 -4.26
CA PRO A 24 5.83 -2.31 -2.83
C PRO A 24 4.59 -1.91 -2.01
N VAL A 25 3.85 -0.89 -2.45
CA VAL A 25 2.64 -0.41 -1.76
C VAL A 25 1.56 -1.48 -1.75
N ALA A 26 1.29 -2.11 -2.90
CA ALA A 26 0.27 -3.15 -3.04
C ALA A 26 0.54 -4.33 -2.10
N LYS A 27 1.79 -4.82 -2.09
CA LYS A 27 2.19 -5.93 -1.21
C LYS A 27 2.12 -5.58 0.27
N THR A 28 2.54 -4.37 0.66
CA THR A 28 2.44 -3.93 2.06
C THR A 28 0.99 -3.74 2.50
N LEU A 29 0.11 -3.19 1.64
CA LEU A 29 -1.32 -3.10 1.92
C LEU A 29 -1.95 -4.47 2.14
N ALA A 30 -1.65 -5.45 1.26
CA ALA A 30 -2.14 -6.81 1.42
C ALA A 30 -1.73 -7.41 2.77
N CYS A 31 -0.46 -7.23 3.17
CA CYS A 31 0.03 -7.72 4.48
C CYS A 31 -0.68 -7.08 5.67
N LEU A 32 -1.02 -5.79 5.58
CA LEU A 32 -1.66 -5.05 6.67
C LEU A 32 -3.20 -5.15 6.63
N SER A 33 -3.79 -5.74 5.58
CA SER A 33 -5.24 -5.77 5.35
C SER A 33 -6.02 -6.52 6.43
N ASP A 34 -5.37 -7.45 7.13
CA ASP A 34 -5.89 -8.17 8.30
C ASP A 34 -6.07 -7.26 9.55
N GLY A 35 -5.61 -6.02 9.51
CA GLY A 35 -5.68 -5.07 10.64
C GLY A 35 -4.72 -5.37 11.79
N LYS A 36 -3.89 -6.41 11.66
CA LYS A 36 -2.87 -6.79 12.64
C LYS A 36 -1.71 -5.79 12.62
N GLU A 37 -1.16 -5.52 13.79
CA GLU A 37 0.09 -4.78 13.90
C GLU A 37 1.25 -5.68 13.46
N LEU A 38 2.09 -5.20 12.53
CA LEU A 38 3.21 -5.94 11.97
C LEU A 38 4.52 -5.16 12.12
N THR A 39 5.63 -5.87 12.29
CA THR A 39 6.97 -5.24 12.27
C THR A 39 7.49 -5.09 10.84
N SER A 40 8.49 -4.22 10.62
CA SER A 40 9.20 -4.17 9.33
C SER A 40 9.67 -5.55 8.89
N HIS A 41 10.24 -6.33 9.81
CA HIS A 41 10.77 -7.66 9.51
C HIS A 41 9.67 -8.65 9.11
N SER A 42 8.52 -8.63 9.83
CA SER A 42 7.36 -9.46 9.49
C SER A 42 6.86 -9.17 8.08
N ILE A 43 6.82 -7.88 7.70
CA ILE A 43 6.39 -7.45 6.37
C ILE A 43 7.39 -7.87 5.30
N GLU A 44 8.69 -7.74 5.53
CA GLU A 44 9.73 -8.22 4.58
C GLU A 44 9.57 -9.72 4.31
N MET A 45 9.35 -10.51 5.37
CA MET A 45 9.18 -11.97 5.26
C MET A 45 7.89 -12.37 4.56
N SER A 46 6.75 -11.74 4.89
CA SER A 46 5.45 -12.09 4.29
C SER A 46 5.30 -11.59 2.85
N SER A 47 5.85 -10.41 2.56
CA SER A 47 5.69 -9.77 1.24
C SER A 47 6.80 -10.15 0.24
N GLY A 48 7.94 -10.65 0.72
CA GLY A 48 9.15 -10.85 -0.07
C GLY A 48 9.74 -9.53 -0.60
N LEU A 49 9.41 -8.41 0.04
CA LEU A 49 10.03 -7.10 -0.22
C LEU A 49 11.31 -6.96 0.59
N ARG A 50 12.28 -6.24 0.03
CA ARG A 50 13.47 -5.82 0.80
C ARG A 50 13.19 -4.52 1.55
N GLN A 51 13.95 -4.26 2.62
CA GLN A 51 13.84 -3.04 3.43
C GLN A 51 13.70 -1.72 2.64
N PRO A 52 14.43 -1.45 1.53
CA PRO A 52 14.23 -0.22 0.76
C PRO A 52 12.83 -0.11 0.16
N GLU A 53 12.28 -1.21 -0.35
CA GLU A 53 10.92 -1.28 -0.90
C GLU A 53 9.87 -1.09 0.20
N VAL A 54 10.07 -1.73 1.36
CA VAL A 54 9.18 -1.54 2.53
C VAL A 54 9.19 -0.09 2.99
N SER A 55 10.35 0.56 3.00
CA SER A 55 10.45 1.99 3.38
C SER A 55 9.69 2.90 2.41
N ILE A 56 9.73 2.62 1.10
CA ILE A 56 8.95 3.33 0.08
C ILE A 56 7.45 3.15 0.33
N ALA A 57 7.01 1.90 0.54
CA ALA A 57 5.62 1.59 0.82
C ALA A 57 5.13 2.30 2.09
N MET A 58 5.87 2.19 3.19
CA MET A 58 5.51 2.83 4.46
C MET A 58 5.44 4.34 4.36
N ARG A 59 6.33 4.97 3.58
CA ARG A 59 6.27 6.41 3.34
C ARG A 59 4.99 6.80 2.61
N TYR A 60 4.64 6.06 1.56
CA TYR A 60 3.41 6.29 0.81
C TYR A 60 2.18 6.16 1.72
N LEU A 61 2.08 5.07 2.48
CA LEU A 61 0.95 4.83 3.40
C LEU A 61 0.85 5.90 4.50
N LYS A 62 2.00 6.31 5.05
CA LYS A 62 2.07 7.38 6.05
C LYS A 62 1.62 8.73 5.47
N ASN A 63 2.06 9.08 4.26
CA ASN A 63 1.69 10.33 3.61
C ASN A 63 0.18 10.42 3.32
N ASN A 64 -0.47 9.27 3.13
CA ASN A 64 -1.92 9.17 3.00
C ASN A 64 -2.66 9.06 4.36
N ASN A 65 -1.93 9.09 5.48
CA ASN A 65 -2.46 8.91 6.84
C ASN A 65 -3.19 7.56 7.05
N TRP A 66 -2.79 6.52 6.32
CA TRP A 66 -3.44 5.20 6.40
C TRP A 66 -2.84 4.27 7.46
N ILE A 67 -1.66 4.61 7.98
CA ILE A 67 -0.95 3.80 8.98
C ILE A 67 -0.52 4.62 10.20
N GLU A 68 -0.44 3.94 11.32
CA GLU A 68 0.27 4.37 12.52
C GLU A 68 1.64 3.67 12.58
N ILE A 69 2.62 4.37 13.17
CA ILE A 69 3.96 3.84 13.39
C ILE A 69 4.29 3.97 14.88
N ARG A 70 4.52 2.84 15.53
CA ARG A 70 4.96 2.76 16.92
C ARG A 70 6.40 2.28 16.98
N GLU A 71 7.23 2.90 17.82
CA GLU A 71 8.61 2.47 18.07
C GLU A 71 8.73 1.90 19.47
N GLU A 72 9.31 0.69 19.57
CA GLU A 72 9.59 0.06 20.85
C GLU A 72 11.10 -0.11 21.03
N LYS A 73 11.60 0.31 22.20
CA LYS A 73 12.98 0.07 22.58
C LYS A 73 13.13 -1.42 22.90
N ARG A 74 14.26 -2.01 22.53
CA ARG A 74 14.54 -3.40 22.93
C ARG A 74 14.73 -3.46 24.45
N ASP A 75 14.29 -4.55 25.06
CA ASP A 75 14.29 -4.79 26.52
C ASP A 75 15.65 -4.56 27.20
N ASN A 76 16.73 -4.75 26.45
CA ASN A 76 18.12 -4.61 26.90
C ASN A 76 18.76 -3.27 26.50
N GLY A 77 18.01 -2.31 25.96
CA GLY A 77 18.46 -0.96 25.62
C GLY A 77 19.53 -0.88 24.52
N LYS A 78 19.93 -2.01 23.93
CA LYS A 78 20.96 -2.09 22.89
C LYS A 78 20.34 -2.39 21.53
N GLY A 79 20.76 -1.63 20.52
CA GLY A 79 20.34 -1.80 19.12
C GLY A 79 19.32 -0.77 18.66
N ARG A 80 18.89 -0.91 17.40
CA ARG A 80 17.88 -0.01 16.81
C ARG A 80 16.48 -0.35 17.36
N PRO A 81 15.65 0.66 17.67
CA PRO A 81 14.25 0.45 18.01
C PRO A 81 13.52 -0.38 16.94
N VAL A 82 12.55 -1.18 17.37
CA VAL A 82 11.70 -1.96 16.46
C VAL A 82 10.49 -1.11 16.09
N LYS A 83 10.21 -1.02 14.79
CA LYS A 83 9.04 -0.32 14.25
C LYS A 83 7.89 -1.30 14.05
N PHE A 84 6.73 -0.89 14.54
CA PHE A 84 5.46 -1.55 14.38
C PHE A 84 4.55 -0.68 13.53
N TYR A 85 3.77 -1.33 12.67
CA TYR A 85 2.91 -0.70 11.68
C TYR A 85 1.52 -1.32 11.76
N LYS A 86 0.51 -0.48 11.69
CA LYS A 86 -0.89 -0.91 11.68
C LYS A 86 -1.70 0.03 10.80
N LEU A 87 -2.68 -0.50 10.07
CA LEU A 87 -3.69 0.34 9.42
C LEU A 87 -4.50 1.07 10.49
N THR A 88 -4.58 2.39 10.37
CA THR A 88 -5.50 3.24 11.15
C THR A 88 -6.84 3.41 10.46
N VAL A 89 -6.85 3.20 9.14
CA VAL A 89 -8.01 3.36 8.27
C VAL A 89 -8.44 1.97 7.76
N PRO A 90 -9.73 1.62 7.83
CA PRO A 90 -10.25 0.38 7.26
C PRO A 90 -9.92 0.23 5.76
N MET A 91 -9.69 -1.01 5.31
CA MET A 91 -9.25 -1.27 3.93
C MET A 91 -10.27 -0.82 2.88
N ASP A 92 -11.57 -0.93 3.17
CA ASP A 92 -12.65 -0.40 2.34
C ASP A 92 -12.53 1.11 2.13
N LYS A 93 -12.19 1.88 3.18
CA LYS A 93 -11.97 3.33 3.09
C LYS A 93 -10.72 3.69 2.29
N ILE A 94 -9.69 2.86 2.35
CA ILE A 94 -8.51 3.00 1.48
C ILE A 94 -8.91 2.77 0.01
N ILE A 95 -9.71 1.75 -0.28
CA ILE A 95 -10.21 1.47 -1.63
C ILE A 95 -11.07 2.61 -2.16
N GLU A 96 -12.01 3.12 -1.37
CA GLU A 96 -12.81 4.32 -1.71
C GLU A 96 -11.89 5.50 -2.06
N LYS A 97 -10.81 5.70 -1.30
CA LYS A 97 -9.88 6.80 -1.58
C LYS A 97 -9.08 6.59 -2.87
N ILE A 98 -8.69 5.36 -3.17
CA ILE A 98 -8.03 5.01 -4.43
C ILE A 98 -8.99 5.27 -5.61
N GLU A 99 -10.25 4.85 -5.50
CA GLU A 99 -11.28 5.09 -6.50
C GLU A 99 -11.47 6.59 -6.77
N GLU A 100 -11.64 7.41 -5.72
CA GLU A 100 -11.76 8.86 -5.83
C GLU A 100 -10.58 9.47 -6.60
N ASN A 101 -9.35 9.10 -6.25
CA ASN A 101 -8.15 9.64 -6.88
C ASN A 101 -8.08 9.29 -8.37
N ILE A 102 -8.44 8.05 -8.74
CA ILE A 102 -8.47 7.60 -10.14
C ILE A 102 -9.54 8.38 -10.93
N LEU A 103 -10.72 8.61 -10.34
CA LEU A 103 -11.78 9.37 -10.99
C LEU A 103 -11.36 10.82 -11.22
N GLU A 104 -10.72 11.47 -10.25
CA GLU A 104 -10.22 12.84 -10.41
C GLU A 104 -9.11 12.94 -11.47
N GLU A 105 -8.18 12.00 -11.50
CA GLU A 105 -7.13 11.95 -12.53
C GLU A 105 -7.75 11.79 -13.93
N ARG A 106 -8.69 10.85 -14.09
CA ARG A 106 -9.39 10.63 -15.37
C ARG A 106 -10.16 11.86 -15.83
N LYS A 107 -10.83 12.56 -14.91
CA LYS A 107 -11.52 13.83 -15.23
C LYS A 107 -10.54 14.86 -15.77
N MET A 108 -9.37 15.00 -15.16
CA MET A 108 -8.33 15.93 -15.63
C MET A 108 -7.78 15.55 -17.00
N ILE A 109 -7.52 14.26 -17.25
CA ILE A 109 -7.08 13.76 -18.55
C ILE A 109 -8.13 14.06 -19.63
N LEU A 110 -9.40 13.78 -19.36
CA LEU A 110 -10.49 14.05 -20.31
C LEU A 110 -10.63 15.55 -20.62
N ARG A 111 -10.53 16.42 -19.60
CA ARG A 111 -10.50 17.88 -19.80
C ARG A 111 -9.35 18.30 -20.70
N ASN A 112 -8.14 17.78 -20.48
CA ASN A 112 -6.99 18.10 -21.33
C ASN A 112 -7.21 17.67 -22.79
N ILE A 113 -7.83 16.50 -23.02
CA ILE A 113 -8.20 16.04 -24.36
C ILE A 113 -9.24 16.99 -25.00
N GLU A 114 -10.24 17.44 -24.24
CA GLU A 114 -11.24 18.40 -24.73
C GLU A 114 -10.61 19.73 -25.12
N GLU A 115 -9.67 20.26 -24.33
CA GLU A 115 -8.93 21.48 -24.66
C GLU A 115 -8.08 21.30 -25.93
N LEU A 116 -7.39 20.17 -26.08
CA LEU A 116 -6.63 19.86 -27.29
C LEU A 116 -7.53 19.85 -28.55
N LYS A 117 -8.73 19.28 -28.45
CA LYS A 117 -9.71 19.24 -29.55
C LYS A 117 -10.23 20.63 -29.96
N LYS A 118 -10.17 21.63 -29.06
CA LYS A 118 -10.59 23.01 -29.37
C LYS A 118 -9.52 23.80 -30.14
N ILE A 119 -8.26 23.40 -30.02
CA ILE A 119 -7.12 24.09 -30.64
C ILE A 119 -6.53 23.34 -31.85
N SER A 120 -6.94 22.08 -32.07
CA SER A 120 -6.66 21.31 -33.29
C SER A 120 -7.65 21.64 -34.40
#